data_AF-G9YP46-F1
#
_entry.id   AF-G9YP46-F1
#
_cell.length_a   1.000
_cell.length_b   1.000
_cell.length_c   1.000
_cell.angle_alpha   90.00
_cell.angle_beta   90.00
_cell.angle_gamma   90.00
#
_symmetry.space_group_name_H-M   'P 1'
#
loop_
_entity.id
_entity.type
_entity.pdbx_description
1 polymer ?
#
loop_
_entity_poly.entity_id
_entity_poly.type
_entity_poly.pdbx_seq_one_letter_code
_entity_poly.pdbx_strand_id
1 'polypeptide(L)'
;MGKASTRAQNKYIAKTYDRVNLTMPKGNKEIVQACAEAEGESVNAYINKAIDQRMERDGAIGPQAGAEGPQVGGGVFIPPDTLERAQQAAEATGEAIADFLARAVETQAKRDRSSLAMGISPATKEKEPGN
;
A
#
# COMPACT_ATOMS: atom_id res chain seq x y z
N MET A 1 43.19 -20.38 10.31
CA MET A 1 41.86 -21.01 10.50
C MET A 1 40.87 -19.94 10.96
N GLY A 2 39.81 -19.67 10.20
CA GLY A 2 38.76 -18.73 10.63
C GLY A 2 38.01 -19.28 11.86
N LYS A 3 37.80 -18.43 12.87
CA LYS A 3 37.22 -18.80 14.18
C LYS A 3 35.91 -19.57 13.99
N ALA A 4 35.67 -20.60 14.81
CA ALA A 4 34.46 -21.43 14.75
C ALA A 4 33.16 -20.60 14.82
N SER A 5 33.19 -19.47 15.52
CA SER A 5 32.09 -18.51 15.60
C SER A 5 31.69 -17.93 14.24
N THR A 6 32.66 -17.60 13.37
CA THR A 6 32.39 -17.08 12.02
C THR A 6 31.69 -18.12 11.14
N ARG A 7 32.07 -19.39 11.26
CA ARG A 7 31.44 -20.49 10.50
C ARG A 7 29.99 -20.70 10.93
N ALA A 8 29.73 -20.67 12.24
CA ALA A 8 28.38 -20.79 12.77
C ALA A 8 27.49 -19.62 12.34
N GLN A 9 28.01 -18.39 12.42
CA GLN A 9 27.30 -17.19 11.99
C GLN A 9 26.95 -17.22 10.49
N ASN A 10 27.91 -17.57 9.64
CA ASN A 10 27.67 -17.69 8.20
C ASN A 10 26.60 -18.75 7.86
N LYS A 11 26.60 -19.88 8.59
CA LYS A 11 25.59 -20.93 8.41
C LYS A 11 24.19 -20.46 8.82
N TYR A 12 24.07 -19.74 9.94
CA TYR A 12 22.80 -19.17 10.38
C TYR A 12 22.27 -18.17 9.37
N ILE A 13 23.13 -17.28 8.91
CA ILE A 13 22.78 -16.24 7.96
C ILE A 13 22.30 -16.84 6.64
N ALA A 14 23.02 -17.81 6.08
CA ALA A 14 22.64 -18.46 4.82
C ALA A 14 21.32 -19.24 4.92
N LYS A 15 20.94 -19.68 6.13
CA LYS A 15 19.65 -20.36 6.36
C LYS A 15 18.49 -19.38 6.54
N THR A 16 18.76 -18.19 7.07
CA THR A 16 17.72 -17.28 7.58
C THR A 16 17.45 -16.11 6.65
N TYR A 17 18.46 -15.69 5.87
CA TYR A 17 18.38 -14.49 5.05
C TYR A 17 18.82 -14.80 3.63
N ASP A 18 17.97 -14.42 2.67
CA ASP A 18 18.37 -14.25 1.30
C ASP A 18 19.13 -12.93 1.15
N ARG A 19 20.30 -12.99 0.50
CA ARG A 19 21.10 -11.80 0.21
C ARG A 19 21.09 -11.51 -1.28
N VAL A 20 20.71 -10.29 -1.61
CA VAL A 20 20.66 -9.81 -2.99
C VAL A 20 21.66 -8.67 -3.14
N ASN A 21 22.49 -8.75 -4.17
CA ASN A 21 23.34 -7.63 -4.57
C ASN A 21 22.51 -6.66 -5.41
N LEU A 22 22.43 -5.41 -4.97
CA LEU A 22 21.70 -4.35 -5.66
C LEU A 22 22.67 -3.46 -6.45
N THR A 23 22.44 -3.35 -7.75
CA THR A 23 23.16 -2.41 -8.63
C THR A 23 22.24 -1.24 -8.96
N MET A 24 22.73 -0.03 -8.74
CA MET A 24 22.01 1.22 -9.02
C MET A 24 22.94 2.24 -9.69
N PRO A 25 22.40 3.21 -10.45
CA PRO A 25 23.17 4.34 -10.95
C PRO A 25 23.92 5.06 -9.82
N LYS A 26 25.09 5.61 -10.12
CA LYS A 26 25.88 6.39 -9.16
C LYS A 26 25.08 7.63 -8.71
N GLY A 27 25.04 7.89 -7.40
CA GLY A 27 24.26 8.99 -6.81
C GLY A 27 22.90 8.54 -6.25
N ASN A 28 22.36 7.41 -6.69
CA ASN A 28 21.04 6.97 -6.22
C ASN A 28 21.09 6.43 -4.80
N LYS A 29 22.22 5.89 -4.34
CA LYS A 29 22.36 5.38 -2.97
C LYS A 29 22.18 6.50 -1.96
N GLU A 30 22.75 7.66 -2.25
CA GLU A 30 22.69 8.86 -1.42
C GLU A 30 21.25 9.38 -1.33
N ILE A 31 20.52 9.36 -2.45
CA ILE A 31 19.09 9.73 -2.49
C ILE A 31 18.27 8.76 -1.63
N VAL A 32 18.46 7.46 -1.80
CA VAL A 32 17.75 6.43 -1.01
C VAL A 32 18.07 6.58 0.47
N GLN A 33 19.31 6.88 0.81
CA GLN A 33 19.72 7.12 2.19
C GLN A 33 19.02 8.35 2.79
N ALA A 34 18.98 9.47 2.06
CA ALA A 34 18.27 10.67 2.52
C ALA A 34 16.77 10.42 2.72
N CYS A 35 16.13 9.65 1.82
CA CYS A 35 14.72 9.27 1.98
C CYS A 35 14.51 8.38 3.22
N ALA A 36 15.36 7.37 3.43
CA ALA A 36 15.27 6.49 4.59
C ALA A 36 15.47 7.28 5.90
N GLU A 37 16.45 8.19 5.95
CA GLU A 37 16.69 9.06 7.10
C GLU A 37 15.51 10.00 7.39
N ALA A 38 14.87 10.55 6.35
CA ALA A 38 13.69 11.38 6.50
C ALA A 38 12.48 10.63 7.07
N GLU A 39 12.36 9.33 6.77
CA GLU A 39 11.34 8.44 7.35
C GLU A 39 11.75 7.86 8.72
N GLY A 40 12.98 8.11 9.18
CA GLY A 40 13.50 7.52 10.42
C GLY A 40 13.79 6.02 10.33
N GLU A 41 13.96 5.50 9.11
CA GLU A 41 14.18 4.08 8.83
C GLU A 41 15.63 3.81 8.40
N SER A 42 16.08 2.56 8.53
CA SER A 42 17.35 2.14 7.91
C SER A 42 17.18 2.01 6.40
N VAL A 43 18.26 2.24 5.64
CA VAL A 43 18.27 2.04 4.16
C VAL A 43 17.76 0.66 3.77
N ASN A 44 18.11 -0.39 4.52
CA ASN A 44 17.66 -1.75 4.23
C ASN A 44 16.17 -1.94 4.51
N ALA A 45 15.65 -1.37 5.60
CA ALA A 45 14.23 -1.40 5.91
C ALA A 45 13.42 -0.67 4.83
N TYR A 46 13.88 0.54 4.45
CA TYR A 46 13.27 1.34 3.40
C TYR A 46 13.21 0.60 2.05
N ILE A 47 14.31 -0.05 1.64
CA ILE A 47 14.34 -0.84 0.40
C ILE A 47 13.39 -2.04 0.45
N ASN A 48 13.38 -2.79 1.55
CA ASN A 48 12.48 -3.95 1.69
C ASN A 48 11.01 -3.53 1.68
N LYS A 49 10.67 -2.46 2.41
CA LYS A 49 9.33 -1.87 2.42
C LYS A 49 8.89 -1.43 1.02
N ALA A 50 9.79 -0.83 0.24
CA ALA A 50 9.49 -0.46 -1.15
C ALA A 50 9.26 -1.68 -2.06
N ILE A 51 9.99 -2.79 -1.84
CA ILE A 51 9.77 -4.06 -2.54
C ILE A 51 8.40 -4.64 -2.17
N ASP A 52 8.08 -4.71 -0.87
CA ASP A 52 6.81 -5.24 -0.38
C ASP A 52 5.61 -4.46 -0.93
N GLN A 53 5.66 -3.12 -0.86
CA GLN A 53 4.62 -2.26 -1.44
C GLN A 53 4.46 -2.45 -2.95
N ARG A 54 5.58 -2.63 -3.67
CA ARG A 54 5.55 -2.90 -5.10
C ARG A 54 4.91 -4.25 -5.41
N MET A 55 5.25 -5.28 -4.64
CA MET A 55 4.68 -6.61 -4.78
C MET A 55 3.19 -6.67 -4.40
N GLU A 56 2.77 -5.93 -3.38
CA GLU A 56 1.37 -5.78 -2.99
C GLU A 56 0.56 -5.08 -4.09
N ARG A 57 1.06 -3.96 -4.62
CA ARG A 57 0.42 -3.25 -5.75
C ARG A 57 0.32 -4.13 -7.00
N ASP A 58 1.37 -4.89 -7.30
CA ASP A 58 1.42 -5.76 -8.48
C ASP A 58 0.63 -7.08 -8.27
N GLY A 59 -0.01 -7.28 -7.11
CA GLY A 59 -0.85 -8.45 -6.79
C GLY A 59 -0.08 -9.75 -6.56
N ALA A 60 1.25 -9.67 -6.42
CA ALA A 60 2.13 -10.83 -6.19
C ALA A 60 2.09 -11.32 -4.74
N ILE A 61 1.61 -10.49 -3.82
CA ILE A 61 1.40 -10.81 -2.41
C ILE A 61 -0.09 -10.64 -2.10
N GLY A 62 -0.81 -11.73 -1.83
CA GLY A 62 -2.14 -11.67 -1.22
C GLY A 62 -2.04 -11.09 0.21
N PRO A 63 -3.13 -10.54 0.79
CA PRO A 63 -3.04 -9.72 2.00
C PRO A 63 -2.37 -10.51 3.15
N GLN A 64 -1.16 -10.12 3.51
CA GLN A 64 -0.45 -10.71 4.64
C GLN A 64 -0.83 -9.89 5.88
N ALA A 65 -1.85 -10.38 6.58
CA ALA A 65 -2.22 -9.92 7.89
C ALA A 65 -1.03 -10.07 8.85
N GLY A 66 -0.51 -8.95 9.37
CA GLY A 66 0.44 -9.00 10.48
C GLY A 66 1.33 -7.77 10.66
N ALA A 67 0.76 -6.62 11.03
CA ALA A 67 1.38 -5.67 11.96
C ALA A 67 0.34 -4.63 12.39
N GLU A 68 -0.12 -4.79 13.62
CA GLU A 68 -1.09 -3.92 14.29
C GLU A 68 -0.40 -2.60 14.66
N GLY A 69 -0.57 -1.59 13.81
CA GLY A 69 -0.37 -0.18 14.08
C GLY A 69 -1.47 0.61 13.37
N PRO A 70 -1.75 1.88 13.73
CA PRO A 70 -2.75 2.68 13.03
C PRO A 70 -2.40 2.71 11.55
N GLN A 71 -3.20 2.03 10.73
CA GLN A 71 -3.01 1.95 9.29
C GLN A 71 -3.29 3.32 8.68
N VAL A 72 -2.31 4.21 8.76
CA VAL A 72 -2.27 5.46 8.01
C VAL A 72 -1.23 5.24 6.91
N GLY A 73 -1.62 4.51 5.86
CA GLY A 73 -0.71 4.17 4.77
C GLY A 73 -1.04 2.92 3.96
N GLY A 74 -2.16 2.25 4.23
CA GLY A 74 -2.66 1.17 3.37
C GLY A 74 -3.38 1.78 2.16
N GLY A 75 -2.78 1.65 0.96
CA GLY A 75 -3.49 1.97 -0.27
C GLY A 75 -4.75 1.10 -0.36
N VAL A 76 -5.91 1.72 -0.51
CA VAL A 76 -7.15 0.97 -0.77
C VAL A 76 -7.05 0.38 -2.17
N PHE A 77 -7.21 -0.94 -2.30
CA PHE A 77 -7.32 -1.57 -3.61
C PHE A 77 -8.62 -1.11 -4.27
N ILE A 78 -8.51 -0.31 -5.34
CA ILE A 78 -9.63 0.10 -6.18
C ILE A 78 -9.65 -0.85 -7.38
N PRO A 79 -10.74 -1.61 -7.61
CA PRO A 79 -10.87 -2.44 -8.79
C PRO A 79 -10.63 -1.62 -10.06
N PRO A 80 -9.93 -2.16 -11.08
CA PRO A 80 -9.57 -1.41 -12.29
C PRO A 80 -10.79 -0.78 -12.97
N ASP A 81 -11.90 -1.52 -13.05
CA ASP A 81 -13.15 -1.02 -13.63
C ASP A 81 -13.75 0.16 -12.84
N THR A 82 -13.49 0.25 -11.53
CA THR A 82 -13.94 1.38 -10.71
C THR A 82 -13.08 2.62 -10.98
N LEU A 83 -11.77 2.43 -11.18
CA LEU A 83 -10.86 3.51 -11.55
C LEU A 83 -11.19 4.06 -12.94
N GLU A 84 -11.49 3.18 -13.89
CA GLU A 84 -11.89 3.58 -15.25
C GLU A 84 -13.17 4.41 -15.22
N ARG A 85 -14.18 4.00 -14.44
CA ARG A 85 -15.41 4.79 -14.26
C ARG A 85 -15.15 6.14 -13.61
N ALA A 86 -14.27 6.19 -12.60
CA ALA A 86 -13.89 7.46 -11.98
C ALA A 86 -13.19 8.39 -12.96
N GLN A 87 -12.33 7.86 -13.84
CA GLN A 87 -11.67 8.63 -14.89
C GLN A 87 -12.68 9.20 -15.89
N GLN A 88 -13.57 8.37 -16.43
CA GLN A 88 -14.59 8.82 -17.39
C GLN A 88 -15.49 9.91 -16.79
N ALA A 89 -15.87 9.76 -15.51
CA ALA A 89 -16.68 10.74 -14.81
C ALA A 89 -15.93 12.07 -14.58
N ALA A 90 -14.64 12.01 -14.26
CA ALA A 90 -13.78 13.18 -14.11
C ALA A 90 -13.56 13.93 -15.44
N GLU A 91 -13.38 13.18 -16.54
CA GLU A 91 -13.27 13.76 -17.88
C GLU A 91 -14.57 14.45 -18.32
N ALA A 92 -15.72 13.85 -18.01
CA ALA A 92 -17.04 14.44 -18.35
C ALA A 92 -17.32 15.76 -17.64
N THR A 93 -16.77 15.95 -16.44
CA THR A 93 -16.89 17.19 -15.65
C THR A 93 -15.73 18.16 -15.90
N GLY A 94 -14.68 17.72 -16.62
CA GLY A 94 -13.48 18.50 -16.88
C GLY A 94 -12.59 18.70 -15.65
N GLU A 95 -12.64 17.80 -14.66
CA GLU A 95 -11.83 17.88 -13.45
C GLU A 95 -10.74 16.79 -13.40
N ALA A 96 -9.74 16.94 -12.54
CA ALA A 96 -8.74 15.89 -12.36
C ALA A 96 -9.34 14.70 -11.60
N ILE A 97 -8.89 13.48 -11.93
CA ILE A 97 -9.41 12.25 -11.29
C ILE A 97 -9.28 12.27 -9.76
N ALA A 98 -8.21 12.86 -9.23
CA ALA A 98 -8.02 13.01 -7.78
C ALA A 98 -9.08 13.92 -7.14
N ASP A 99 -9.42 15.03 -7.80
CA ASP A 99 -10.44 15.98 -7.33
C ASP A 99 -11.84 15.37 -7.40
N PHE A 100 -12.14 14.63 -8.48
CA PHE A 100 -13.38 13.88 -8.62
C PHE A 100 -13.55 12.86 -7.48
N LEU A 101 -12.52 12.06 -7.21
CA LEU A 101 -12.56 11.05 -6.16
C LEU A 101 -12.76 11.67 -4.77
N ALA A 102 -12.06 12.76 -4.46
CA ALA A 102 -12.23 13.49 -3.21
C ALA A 102 -13.68 14.00 -3.06
N ARG A 103 -14.22 14.63 -4.11
CA ARG A 103 -15.59 15.17 -4.12
C ARG A 103 -16.65 14.07 -4.06
N ALA A 104 -16.43 12.94 -4.73
CA ALA A 104 -17.34 11.79 -4.71
C ALA A 104 -17.45 11.20 -3.30
N VAL A 105 -16.32 11.05 -2.60
CA VAL A 105 -16.28 10.57 -1.21
C VAL A 105 -16.99 11.54 -0.28
N GLU A 106 -16.74 12.84 -0.38
CA GLU A 106 -17.40 13.85 0.46
C GLU A 106 -18.93 13.86 0.23
N THR A 107 -19.34 13.76 -1.04
CA THR A 107 -20.75 13.74 -1.42
C THR A 107 -21.46 12.50 -0.85
N GLN A 108 -20.84 11.33 -0.97
CA GLN A 108 -21.40 10.09 -0.43
C GLN A 108 -21.42 10.12 1.10
N ALA A 109 -20.36 10.58 1.76
CA ALA A 109 -20.33 10.71 3.21
C ALA A 109 -21.42 11.66 3.74
N LYS A 110 -21.67 12.77 3.03
CA LYS A 110 -22.76 13.71 3.37
C LYS A 110 -24.14 13.06 3.19
N ARG A 111 -24.35 12.34 2.09
CA ARG A 111 -25.58 11.57 1.83
C ARG A 111 -25.82 10.57 2.95
N ASP A 112 -24.80 9.80 3.32
CA ASP A 112 -24.91 8.75 4.32
C ASP A 112 -25.23 9.30 5.71
N ARG A 113 -24.57 10.41 6.10
CA ARG A 113 -24.91 11.13 7.34
C ARG A 113 -26.36 11.61 7.34
N SER A 114 -26.85 12.13 6.22
CA SER A 114 -28.23 12.59 6.10
C SER A 114 -29.22 11.44 6.22
N SER A 115 -28.93 10.28 5.59
CA SER A 115 -29.76 9.07 5.71
C SER A 115 -29.80 8.55 7.15
N LEU A 116 -28.63 8.49 7.80
CA LEU A 116 -28.52 8.08 9.20
C LEU A 116 -29.28 9.01 10.15
N ALA A 117 -29.22 10.33 9.93
CA ALA A 117 -29.98 11.30 10.71
C ALA A 117 -31.50 11.13 10.57
N MET A 118 -31.96 10.56 9.46
CA MET A 118 -33.36 10.21 9.21
C MET A 118 -33.71 8.77 9.64
N GLY A 119 -32.78 8.05 10.30
CA GLY A 119 -32.98 6.68 10.76
C GLY A 119 -32.96 5.61 9.64
N ILE A 120 -32.50 5.98 8.43
CA ILE A 120 -32.40 5.09 7.28
C ILE A 120 -30.95 4.62 7.16
N SER A 121 -30.73 3.30 7.15
CA SER A 121 -29.41 2.73 6.90
C SER A 121 -28.96 3.06 5.46
N PRO A 122 -27.86 3.82 5.27
CA PRO A 122 -27.43 4.27 3.94
C PRO A 122 -26.87 3.14 3.07
N ALA A 123 -26.41 2.05 3.68
CA ALA A 123 -26.01 0.83 3.02
C ALA A 123 -26.97 -0.28 3.44
N THR A 124 -28.11 -0.39 2.75
CA THR A 124 -28.85 -1.65 2.74
C THR A 124 -27.97 -2.69 2.08
N LYS A 125 -27.50 -3.69 2.83
CA LYS A 125 -27.06 -4.94 2.22
C LYS A 125 -28.27 -5.48 1.46
N GLU A 126 -28.29 -5.30 0.14
CA GLU A 126 -29.18 -6.09 -0.70
C GLU A 126 -28.84 -7.56 -0.40
N LYS A 127 -29.80 -8.28 0.19
CA LYS A 127 -29.71 -9.73 0.28
C LYS A 127 -29.55 -10.23 -1.14
N GLU A 128 -28.41 -10.84 -1.44
CA GLU A 128 -28.27 -11.69 -2.62
C GLU A 128 -29.47 -12.66 -2.65
N PRO A 129 -30.20 -12.80 -3.77
CA PRO A 129 -31.17 -13.85 -3.90
C PRO A 129 -30.42 -15.18 -3.85
N GLY A 130 -30.73 -15.98 -2.83
CA GLY A 130 -30.10 -17.28 -2.60
C GLY A 130 -30.21 -18.20 -3.81
N ASN A 131 -29.12 -18.91 -4.08
CA ASN A 131 -29.07 -20.09 -4.93
C ASN A 131 -29.08 -21.35 -4.05
#